data_AF-A0A534UDD5-F1
#
_entry.id   AF-A0A534UDD5-F1
#
_cell.length_a   1.000
_cell.length_b   1.000
_cell.length_c   1.000
_cell.angle_alpha   90.00
_cell.angle_beta   90.00
_cell.angle_gamma   90.00
#
_symmetry.space_group_name_H-M   'P 1'
#
loop_
_entity.id
_entity.type
_entity.pdbx_description
1 polymer ?
#
loop_
_entity_poly.entity_id
_entity_poly.type
_entity_poly.pdbx_seq_one_letter_code
_entity_poly.pdbx_strand_id
1 'polypeptide(L)'
;MPFGSRVAVLFSAALVFAGTVLGARSAAAQATVSVACGSVGAEFDLCKTGAEAWAKKTGNQIKVVSVPKDSNEQLALFQQLLSQKSGEIDVIRIDVVWPGLLAAHLVDMGKEVPKDVVAQHFPAIIEANTVNGHLVALPAFTDAGLLYYRKDLLEKYGKKPPTTWQELTETAKVVQDG
;
A
#
# COMPACT_ATOMS: atom_id res chain seq x y z
N MET A 1 -14.13 -2.38 68.34
CA MET A 1 -13.66 -1.05 68.82
C MET A 1 -14.10 -0.01 67.79
N PRO A 2 -14.73 1.11 68.20
CA PRO A 2 -15.61 1.91 67.35
C PRO A 2 -14.94 3.20 66.82
N PHE A 3 -15.78 4.07 66.22
CA PHE A 3 -15.58 5.41 65.63
C PHE A 3 -15.37 5.40 64.10
N GLY A 4 -16.17 6.08 63.28
CA GLY A 4 -17.32 6.96 63.55
C GLY A 4 -17.84 7.55 62.24
N SER A 5 -19.17 7.57 62.08
CA SER A 5 -19.87 8.26 61.00
C SER A 5 -19.68 9.78 61.10
N ARG A 6 -19.37 10.45 59.99
CA ARG A 6 -19.80 11.85 59.74
C ARG A 6 -20.14 12.07 58.27
N VAL A 7 -21.42 12.32 58.06
CA VAL A 7 -22.06 12.94 56.90
C VAL A 7 -21.53 14.37 56.74
N ALA A 8 -21.25 14.79 55.50
CA ALA A 8 -21.06 16.20 55.15
C ALA A 8 -21.66 16.51 53.77
N VAL A 9 -22.92 16.95 53.84
CA VAL A 9 -23.61 18.02 53.10
C VAL A 9 -23.01 18.50 51.77
N LEU A 10 -23.81 18.33 50.72
CA LEU A 10 -23.79 19.00 49.42
C LEU A 10 -23.84 20.53 49.57
N PHE A 11 -22.93 21.24 48.91
CA PHE A 11 -23.14 22.63 48.49
C PHE A 11 -23.21 22.68 46.97
N SER A 12 -24.44 22.86 46.46
CA SER A 12 -24.71 23.31 45.11
C SER A 12 -24.34 24.78 45.00
N ALA A 13 -23.41 25.11 44.11
CA ALA A 13 -23.23 26.46 43.60
C ALA A 13 -23.38 26.42 42.08
N ALA A 14 -24.57 26.78 41.62
CA ALA A 14 -24.86 27.04 40.22
C ALA A 14 -24.16 28.33 39.80
N LEU A 15 -23.14 28.23 38.94
CA LEU A 15 -22.61 29.36 38.19
C LEU A 15 -23.09 29.22 36.75
N VAL A 16 -24.11 30.02 36.44
CA VAL A 16 -24.60 30.30 35.09
C VAL A 16 -23.48 31.04 34.35
N PHE A 17 -22.73 30.33 33.50
CA PHE A 17 -21.91 30.98 32.48
C PHE A 17 -22.73 31.11 31.20
N ALA A 18 -23.08 32.36 30.90
CA ALA A 18 -23.75 32.76 29.69
C ALA A 18 -22.84 32.52 28.47
N GLY A 19 -23.34 31.67 27.56
CA GLY A 19 -23.21 31.76 26.10
C GLY A 19 -21.98 32.41 25.49
N THR A 20 -20.94 31.61 25.29
CA THR A 20 -20.20 31.60 24.01
C THR A 20 -20.10 30.16 23.54
N VAL A 21 -21.09 29.73 22.76
CA VAL A 21 -20.93 28.55 21.91
C VAL A 21 -19.99 28.99 20.77
N LEU A 22 -18.70 29.11 21.08
CA LEU A 22 -17.69 28.93 20.04
C LEU A 22 -17.88 27.49 19.60
N GLY A 23 -18.43 27.32 18.40
CA GLY A 23 -18.41 26.03 17.72
C GLY A 23 -16.96 25.60 17.61
N ALA A 24 -16.51 24.81 18.59
CA ALA A 24 -15.38 23.93 18.43
C ALA A 24 -15.79 22.99 17.31
N ARG A 25 -15.49 23.40 16.07
CA ARG A 25 -15.21 22.43 15.02
C ARG A 25 -14.21 21.51 15.67
N SER A 26 -14.63 20.30 16.00
CA SER A 26 -13.70 19.23 16.35
C SER A 26 -12.65 19.27 15.25
N ALA A 27 -11.46 19.79 15.56
CA ALA A 27 -10.33 19.62 14.69
C ALA A 27 -10.23 18.10 14.58
N ALA A 28 -10.58 17.55 13.41
CA ALA A 28 -10.41 16.13 13.16
C ALA A 28 -8.97 15.81 13.59
N ALA A 29 -8.82 14.90 14.55
CA ALA A 29 -7.52 14.62 15.14
C ALA A 29 -6.55 14.31 13.99
N GLN A 30 -5.51 15.11 13.87
CA GLN A 30 -4.52 14.97 12.82
C GLN A 30 -3.85 13.60 12.99
N ALA A 31 -4.06 12.69 12.04
CA ALA A 31 -3.43 11.38 12.07
C ALA A 31 -2.00 11.47 11.52
N THR A 32 -1.08 10.68 12.07
CA THR A 32 0.23 10.44 11.49
C THR A 32 0.22 9.05 10.88
N VAL A 33 0.45 8.96 9.57
CA VAL A 33 0.54 7.68 8.84
C VAL A 33 1.98 7.42 8.44
N SER A 34 2.46 6.21 8.71
CA SER A 34 3.78 5.74 8.33
C SER A 34 3.71 4.83 7.11
N VAL A 35 4.46 5.16 6.07
CA VAL A 35 4.45 4.43 4.79
C VAL A 35 5.86 3.92 4.48
N ALA A 36 5.98 2.63 4.20
CA ALA A 36 7.19 2.05 3.65
C ALA A 36 7.30 2.40 2.16
N CYS A 37 8.16 3.37 1.84
CA CYS A 37 8.58 3.60 0.46
C CYS A 37 9.92 2.90 0.24
N GLY A 38 10.15 2.34 -0.95
CA GLY A 38 11.45 1.77 -1.33
C GLY A 38 12.60 2.75 -1.10
N SER A 39 13.86 2.31 -1.11
CA SER A 39 14.97 3.20 -0.70
C SER A 39 15.42 4.24 -1.74
N VAL A 40 15.23 4.01 -3.05
CA VAL A 40 15.83 4.83 -4.12
C VAL A 40 15.04 4.77 -5.43
N GLY A 41 15.30 5.73 -6.32
CA GLY A 41 14.84 5.72 -7.71
C GLY A 41 13.41 6.22 -7.90
N ALA A 42 12.90 6.09 -9.13
CA ALA A 42 11.60 6.62 -9.52
C ALA A 42 10.44 6.09 -8.66
N GLU A 43 10.53 4.83 -8.21
CA GLU A 43 9.52 4.24 -7.32
C GLU A 43 9.45 4.96 -5.96
N PHE A 44 10.61 5.22 -5.35
CA PHE A 44 10.67 5.97 -4.10
C PHE A 44 10.08 7.36 -4.27
N ASP A 45 10.47 8.06 -5.34
CA ASP A 45 9.98 9.41 -5.61
C ASP A 45 8.46 9.43 -5.81
N LEU A 46 7.90 8.47 -6.55
CA LEU A 46 6.45 8.32 -6.74
C LEU A 46 5.73 8.06 -5.42
N CYS A 47 6.23 7.13 -4.61
CA CYS A 47 5.65 6.81 -3.30
C CYS A 47 5.68 8.03 -2.37
N LYS A 48 6.85 8.65 -2.23
CA LYS A 48 7.06 9.81 -1.36
C LYS A 48 6.19 10.99 -1.78
N THR A 49 6.24 11.39 -3.05
CA THR A 49 5.48 12.54 -3.54
C THR A 49 3.97 12.31 -3.47
N GLY A 50 3.49 11.09 -3.76
CA GLY A 50 2.10 10.71 -3.59
C GLY A 50 1.64 10.79 -2.13
N ALA A 51 2.45 10.29 -1.21
CA ALA A 51 2.15 10.30 0.22
C ALA A 51 2.17 11.73 0.81
N GLU A 52 3.12 12.57 0.39
CA GLU A 52 3.18 14.00 0.75
C GLU A 52 1.98 14.78 0.19
N ALA A 53 1.57 14.49 -1.05
CA ALA A 53 0.38 15.09 -1.64
C ALA A 53 -0.90 14.69 -0.89
N TRP A 54 -1.02 13.44 -0.47
CA TRP A 54 -2.10 12.96 0.38
C TRP A 54 -2.12 13.68 1.74
N ALA A 55 -0.97 13.81 2.40
CA ALA A 55 -0.85 14.50 3.68
C ALA A 55 -1.29 15.97 3.56
N LYS A 56 -0.80 16.67 2.54
CA LYS A 56 -1.19 18.06 2.25
C LYS A 56 -2.68 18.21 1.96
N LYS A 57 -3.28 17.29 1.20
CA LYS A 57 -4.70 17.34 0.82
C LYS A 57 -5.63 17.05 2.01
N THR A 58 -5.22 16.17 2.92
CA THR A 58 -6.05 15.71 4.04
C THR A 58 -5.81 16.48 5.34
N GLY A 59 -4.67 17.19 5.45
CA GLY A 59 -4.24 17.83 6.68
C GLY A 59 -3.55 16.87 7.66
N ASN A 60 -3.39 15.58 7.31
CA ASN A 60 -2.68 14.58 8.09
C ASN A 60 -1.15 14.71 7.96
N GLN A 61 -0.42 14.01 8.83
CA GLN A 61 1.03 13.88 8.75
C GLN A 61 1.43 12.56 8.09
N ILE A 62 2.57 12.56 7.40
CA ILE A 62 3.14 11.36 6.80
C ILE A 62 4.58 11.17 7.26
N LYS A 63 4.93 9.94 7.63
CA LYS A 63 6.31 9.48 7.90
C LYS A 63 6.70 8.48 6.83
N VAL A 64 7.70 8.83 6.01
CA VAL A 64 8.26 7.88 5.04
C VAL A 64 9.31 7.03 5.74
N VAL A 65 9.11 5.72 5.70
CA VAL A 65 10.03 4.71 6.25
C VAL A 65 10.82 4.10 5.10
N SER A 66 12.15 4.11 5.23
CA SER A 66 13.05 3.49 4.27
C SER A 66 13.12 1.99 4.52
N VAL A 67 13.02 1.18 3.46
CA VAL A 67 13.13 -0.29 3.52
C VAL A 67 14.29 -0.77 2.64
N PRO A 68 14.86 -1.97 2.88
CA PRO A 68 15.93 -2.52 2.05
C PRO A 68 15.61 -2.51 0.55
N LYS A 69 16.64 -2.52 -0.30
CA LYS A 69 16.42 -2.53 -1.77
C LYS A 69 16.04 -3.92 -2.29
N ASP A 70 16.56 -4.97 -1.66
CA ASP A 70 16.29 -6.35 -2.06
C ASP A 70 14.90 -6.79 -1.60
N SER A 71 14.18 -7.48 -2.49
CA SER A 71 12.81 -7.91 -2.22
C SER A 71 12.74 -8.97 -1.11
N ASN A 72 13.73 -9.87 -1.00
CA ASN A 72 13.75 -10.87 0.07
C ASN A 72 14.05 -10.22 1.43
N GLU A 73 14.94 -9.24 1.46
CA GLU A 73 15.21 -8.45 2.67
C GLU A 73 13.98 -7.66 3.12
N GLN A 74 13.22 -7.08 2.17
CA GLN A 74 11.94 -6.42 2.48
C GLN A 74 10.92 -7.42 3.04
N LEU A 75 10.77 -8.59 2.42
CA LEU A 75 9.84 -9.61 2.92
C LEU A 75 10.20 -10.03 4.35
N ALA A 76 11.47 -10.30 4.62
CA ALA A 76 11.95 -10.68 5.95
C ALA A 76 11.68 -9.59 6.99
N LEU A 77 11.92 -8.32 6.64
CA LEU A 77 11.60 -7.17 7.48
C LEU A 77 10.10 -7.11 7.79
N PHE A 78 9.25 -7.20 6.78
CA PHE A 78 7.80 -7.14 6.97
C PHE A 78 7.26 -8.33 7.77
N GLN A 79 7.75 -9.54 7.50
CA GLN A 79 7.38 -10.72 8.30
C GLN A 79 7.74 -10.53 9.78
N GLN A 80 8.92 -9.99 10.08
CA GLN A 80 9.33 -9.68 11.45
C GLN A 80 8.39 -8.65 12.10
N LEU A 81 8.17 -7.50 11.45
CA LEU A 81 7.35 -6.41 11.98
C LEU A 81 5.89 -6.85 12.20
N LEU A 82 5.31 -7.55 11.23
CA LEU A 82 3.93 -8.03 11.28
C LEU A 82 3.73 -9.14 12.31
N SER A 83 4.70 -10.06 12.46
CA SER A 83 4.65 -11.10 13.50
C SER A 83 4.72 -10.51 14.91
N GLN A 84 5.44 -9.40 15.08
CA GLN A 84 5.52 -8.64 16.33
C GLN A 84 4.32 -7.71 16.54
N LYS A 85 3.39 -7.61 15.58
CA LYS A 85 2.29 -6.62 15.57
C LYS A 85 2.81 -5.19 15.79
N SER A 86 3.95 -4.88 15.18
CA SER A 86 4.58 -3.56 15.29
C SER A 86 3.68 -2.48 14.70
N GLY A 87 3.59 -1.34 15.38
CA GLY A 87 2.92 -0.13 14.89
C GLY A 87 3.86 0.85 14.20
N GLU A 88 5.06 0.40 13.78
CA GLU A 88 6.06 1.28 13.16
C GLU A 88 5.76 1.65 11.70
N ILE A 89 4.97 0.82 11.00
CA ILE A 89 4.58 0.99 9.60
C ILE A 89 3.10 0.68 9.43
N ASP A 90 2.33 1.64 8.91
CA ASP A 90 0.89 1.51 8.67
C ASP A 90 0.58 1.02 7.25
N VAL A 91 1.36 1.48 6.27
CA VAL A 91 1.18 1.14 4.85
C VAL A 91 2.46 0.51 4.31
N ILE A 92 2.36 -0.76 3.93
CA ILE A 92 3.43 -1.48 3.24
C ILE A 92 3.06 -1.72 1.78
N ARG A 93 4.08 -1.70 0.93
CA ARG A 93 4.01 -2.26 -0.41
C ARG A 93 4.38 -3.74 -0.34
N ILE A 94 3.60 -4.58 -1.02
CA ILE A 94 3.86 -6.01 -1.11
C ILE A 94 4.05 -6.43 -2.56
N ASP A 95 4.96 -7.38 -2.80
CA ASP A 95 5.14 -8.02 -4.10
C ASP A 95 3.89 -8.84 -4.48
N VAL A 96 3.68 -9.06 -5.77
CA VAL A 96 2.54 -9.84 -6.31
C VAL A 96 2.48 -11.26 -5.76
N VAL A 97 3.60 -11.85 -5.31
CA VAL A 97 3.63 -13.21 -4.75
C VAL A 97 3.41 -13.26 -3.23
N TRP A 98 3.28 -12.11 -2.56
CA TRP A 98 3.17 -12.04 -1.09
C TRP A 98 1.76 -12.00 -0.49
N PRO A 99 0.65 -11.72 -1.21
CA PRO A 99 -0.68 -11.68 -0.59
C PRO A 99 -0.99 -12.95 0.23
N GLY A 100 -0.77 -14.13 -0.35
CA GLY A 100 -1.00 -15.40 0.34
C GLY A 100 -0.13 -15.62 1.58
N LEU A 101 1.09 -15.07 1.61
CA LEU A 101 2.03 -15.19 2.72
C LEU A 101 1.68 -14.24 3.87
N LEU A 102 1.20 -13.04 3.55
CA LEU A 102 1.03 -11.95 4.53
C LEU A 102 -0.42 -11.71 4.92
N ALA A 103 -1.41 -12.31 4.23
CA ALA A 103 -2.83 -12.03 4.40
C ALA A 103 -3.32 -12.05 5.85
N ALA A 104 -2.81 -12.97 6.69
CA ALA A 104 -3.21 -13.07 8.10
C ALA A 104 -2.90 -11.82 8.93
N HIS A 105 -2.01 -10.95 8.45
CA HIS A 105 -1.59 -9.72 9.11
C HIS A 105 -2.15 -8.44 8.46
N LEU A 106 -2.82 -8.55 7.31
CA LEU A 106 -3.28 -7.42 6.52
C LEU A 106 -4.78 -7.17 6.72
N VAL A 107 -5.16 -5.90 6.60
CA VAL A 107 -6.56 -5.47 6.71
C VAL A 107 -7.34 -5.92 5.46
N ASP A 108 -8.55 -6.41 5.66
CA ASP A 108 -9.51 -6.62 4.57
C ASP A 108 -10.03 -5.27 4.04
N MET A 109 -9.48 -4.82 2.92
CA MET A 109 -9.84 -3.56 2.27
C MET A 109 -11.16 -3.66 1.49
N GLY A 110 -11.69 -4.87 1.25
CA GLY A 110 -12.86 -5.08 0.39
C GLY A 110 -14.14 -4.41 0.92
N LYS A 111 -14.17 -4.08 2.21
CA LYS A 111 -15.28 -3.36 2.87
C LYS A 111 -15.09 -1.85 2.89
N GLU A 112 -13.84 -1.39 2.85
CA GLU A 112 -13.47 0.02 2.99
C GLU A 112 -13.34 0.71 1.62
N VAL A 113 -13.01 -0.04 0.57
CA VAL A 113 -12.77 0.49 -0.77
C VAL A 113 -14.06 0.40 -1.60
N PRO A 114 -14.53 1.52 -2.21
CA PRO A 114 -15.70 1.50 -3.08
C PRO A 114 -15.54 0.53 -4.25
N LYS A 115 -16.62 -0.20 -4.59
CA LYS A 115 -16.58 -1.23 -5.65
C LYS A 115 -16.22 -0.67 -7.03
N ASP A 116 -16.62 0.57 -7.31
CA ASP A 116 -16.30 1.29 -8.54
C ASP A 116 -14.82 1.68 -8.62
N VAL A 117 -14.13 1.82 -7.48
CA VAL A 117 -12.66 1.97 -7.43
C VAL A 117 -11.99 0.63 -7.71
N VAL A 118 -12.44 -0.45 -7.06
CA VAL A 118 -11.92 -1.80 -7.31
C VAL A 118 -12.07 -2.20 -8.78
N ALA A 119 -13.20 -1.88 -9.40
CA ALA A 119 -13.50 -2.19 -10.80
C ALA A 119 -12.61 -1.46 -11.83
N GLN A 120 -11.83 -0.46 -11.42
CA GLN A 120 -10.87 0.23 -12.30
C GLN A 120 -9.58 -0.57 -12.51
N HIS A 121 -9.36 -1.63 -11.74
CA HIS A 121 -8.16 -2.45 -11.80
C HIS A 121 -8.36 -3.73 -12.62
N PHE A 122 -7.25 -4.31 -13.08
CA PHE A 122 -7.27 -5.60 -13.76
C PHE A 122 -7.85 -6.70 -12.85
N PRO A 123 -8.90 -7.43 -13.28
CA PRO A 123 -9.55 -8.44 -12.46
C PRO A 123 -8.60 -9.52 -11.93
N ALA A 124 -7.65 -9.96 -12.74
CA ALA A 124 -6.66 -10.96 -12.35
C ALA A 124 -5.77 -10.51 -11.18
N ILE A 125 -5.46 -9.21 -11.09
CA ILE A 125 -4.65 -8.68 -9.98
C ILE A 125 -5.50 -8.54 -8.71
N ILE A 126 -6.77 -8.12 -8.85
CA ILE A 126 -7.71 -8.12 -7.72
C ILE A 126 -7.90 -9.53 -7.16
N GLU A 127 -8.01 -10.53 -8.03
CA GLU A 127 -8.08 -11.94 -7.63
C GLU A 127 -6.81 -12.38 -6.90
N ALA A 128 -5.62 -12.09 -7.43
CA ALA A 128 -4.34 -12.42 -6.78
C ALA A 128 -4.18 -11.75 -5.40
N ASN A 129 -4.74 -10.54 -5.22
CA ASN A 129 -4.75 -9.82 -3.95
C ASN A 129 -5.91 -10.22 -3.03
N THR A 130 -6.79 -11.14 -3.44
CA THR A 130 -7.92 -11.62 -2.64
C THR A 130 -7.61 -12.99 -2.07
N VAL A 131 -7.39 -13.08 -0.76
CA VAL A 131 -7.02 -14.32 -0.07
C VAL A 131 -8.12 -14.68 0.92
N ASN A 132 -8.66 -15.90 0.81
CA ASN A 132 -9.76 -16.38 1.66
C ASN A 132 -10.98 -15.43 1.67
N GLY A 133 -11.25 -14.76 0.55
CA GLY A 133 -12.35 -13.80 0.40
C GLY A 133 -12.06 -12.40 0.95
N HIS A 134 -10.85 -12.13 1.46
CA HIS A 134 -10.42 -10.82 1.92
C HIS A 134 -9.53 -10.15 0.88
N LEU A 135 -9.86 -8.92 0.49
CA LEU A 135 -9.01 -8.12 -0.40
C LEU A 135 -7.91 -7.47 0.44
N VAL A 136 -6.71 -8.05 0.44
CA VAL A 136 -5.64 -7.66 1.37
C VAL A 136 -4.70 -6.58 0.83
N ALA A 137 -4.81 -6.24 -0.45
CA ALA A 137 -4.03 -5.17 -1.08
C ALA A 137 -4.72 -4.60 -2.32
N LEU A 138 -4.46 -3.32 -2.61
CA LEU A 138 -4.86 -2.67 -3.86
C LEU A 138 -3.68 -2.57 -4.84
N PRO A 139 -3.92 -2.71 -6.17
CA PRO A 139 -2.86 -2.55 -7.16
C PRO A 139 -2.35 -1.10 -7.22
N ALA A 140 -1.04 -0.92 -7.11
CA ALA A 140 -0.37 0.38 -7.30
C ALA A 140 0.17 0.54 -8.74
N PHE A 141 0.85 -0.50 -9.23
CA PHE A 141 1.27 -0.67 -10.63
C PHE A 141 1.40 -2.16 -10.94
N THR A 142 1.69 -2.50 -12.19
CA THR A 142 1.95 -3.88 -12.59
C THR A 142 2.98 -3.94 -13.71
N ASP A 143 3.59 -5.11 -13.85
CA ASP A 143 4.49 -5.48 -14.94
C ASP A 143 3.99 -6.76 -15.60
N ALA A 144 4.41 -6.99 -16.84
CA ALA A 144 4.08 -8.20 -17.58
C ALA A 144 5.30 -8.69 -18.35
N GLY A 145 5.34 -10.00 -18.62
CA GLY A 145 6.32 -10.57 -19.55
C GLY A 145 6.08 -10.02 -20.96
N LEU A 146 7.10 -9.38 -21.54
CA LEU A 146 7.06 -8.83 -22.89
C LEU A 146 8.21 -9.42 -23.73
N LEU A 147 7.93 -9.63 -25.03
CA LEU A 147 8.96 -10.00 -25.99
C LEU A 147 9.61 -8.73 -26.57
N TYR A 148 10.86 -8.47 -26.19
CA TYR A 148 11.69 -7.45 -26.81
C TYR A 148 12.41 -8.03 -28.03
N TYR A 149 12.48 -7.26 -29.12
CA TYR A 149 13.13 -7.69 -30.36
C TYR A 149 13.91 -6.56 -31.04
N ARG A 150 14.93 -6.93 -31.80
CA ARG A 150 15.79 -6.01 -32.57
C ARG A 150 15.20 -5.76 -33.96
N LYS A 151 14.48 -4.64 -34.10
CA LYS A 151 13.82 -4.23 -35.36
C LYS A 151 14.77 -4.24 -36.56
N ASP A 152 15.95 -3.68 -36.40
CA ASP A 152 16.98 -3.58 -37.44
C ASP A 152 17.48 -4.95 -37.92
N LEU A 153 17.59 -5.94 -37.03
CA LEU A 153 17.96 -7.30 -37.42
C LEU A 153 16.80 -7.99 -38.15
N LEU A 154 15.57 -7.83 -37.68
CA LEU A 154 14.41 -8.40 -38.38
C LEU A 154 14.28 -7.83 -39.79
N GLU A 155 14.45 -6.52 -39.95
CA GLU A 155 14.45 -5.84 -41.25
C GLU A 155 15.56 -6.33 -42.16
N LYS A 156 16.81 -6.42 -41.67
CA LYS A 156 17.97 -6.93 -42.43
C LYS A 156 17.72 -8.31 -43.02
N TYR A 157 17.01 -9.18 -42.29
CA TYR A 157 16.74 -10.57 -42.68
C TYR A 157 15.34 -10.79 -43.27
N GLY A 158 14.57 -9.72 -43.52
CA GLY A 158 13.21 -9.81 -44.08
C GLY A 158 12.22 -10.58 -43.19
N LYS A 159 12.39 -10.52 -41.86
CA LYS A 159 11.57 -11.20 -40.86
C LYS A 159 10.61 -10.23 -40.18
N LYS A 160 9.51 -10.78 -39.66
CA LYS A 160 8.54 -10.05 -38.82
C LYS A 160 8.77 -10.40 -37.35
N PRO A 161 8.28 -9.58 -36.39
CA PRO A 161 8.25 -9.98 -35.00
C PRO A 161 7.50 -11.32 -34.85
N PRO A 162 8.11 -12.32 -34.18
CA PRO A 162 7.52 -13.65 -34.10
C PRO A 162 6.31 -13.65 -33.17
N THR A 163 5.29 -14.40 -33.56
CA THR A 163 4.02 -14.55 -32.83
C THR A 163 3.89 -15.91 -32.17
N THR A 164 4.77 -16.85 -32.53
CA THR A 164 4.86 -18.18 -31.93
C THR A 164 6.30 -18.49 -31.50
N TRP A 165 6.44 -19.46 -30.59
CA TRP A 165 7.75 -19.94 -30.16
C TRP A 165 8.55 -20.57 -31.30
N GLN A 166 7.89 -21.28 -32.22
CA GLN A 166 8.55 -21.86 -33.39
C GLN A 166 9.10 -20.76 -34.31
N GLU A 167 8.29 -19.73 -34.62
CA GLU A 167 8.74 -18.58 -35.41
C GLU A 167 9.90 -17.84 -34.75
N LEU A 168 9.87 -17.71 -33.41
CA LEU A 168 10.96 -17.11 -32.63
C LEU A 168 12.25 -17.90 -32.83
N THR A 169 12.22 -19.23 -32.67
CA THR A 169 13.39 -20.10 -32.82
C THR A 169 13.95 -20.07 -34.24
N GLU A 170 13.08 -20.20 -35.26
CA GLU A 170 13.50 -20.17 -36.66
C GLU A 170 14.07 -18.81 -37.06
N THR A 171 13.44 -17.72 -36.63
CA THR A 171 13.92 -16.35 -36.87
C THR A 171 15.27 -16.12 -36.18
N ALA A 172 15.41 -16.54 -34.93
CA ALA A 172 16.65 -16.42 -34.19
C ALA A 172 17.79 -17.17 -34.89
N LYS A 173 17.54 -18.37 -35.42
CA LYS A 173 18.53 -19.15 -36.18
C LYS A 173 18.99 -18.42 -37.44
N VAL A 174 18.06 -17.89 -38.25
CA VAL A 174 18.41 -17.13 -39.46
C VAL A 174 19.27 -15.90 -39.12
N VAL A 175 18.91 -15.17 -38.05
CA VAL A 175 19.66 -13.98 -37.63
C VAL A 175 21.06 -14.33 -37.12
N GLN A 176 21.23 -15.48 -36.45
CA GLN A 176 22.51 -15.93 -35.92
C GLN A 176 23.44 -16.52 -37.00
N ASP A 177 22.89 -17.26 -37.96
CA ASP A 177 23.67 -17.95 -38.99
C ASP A 177 24.31 -16.99 -40.02
N GLY A 178 23.73 -15.79 -40.22
CA GLY A 178 24.39 -14.71 -40.95
C GLY A 178 23.79 -14.37 -42.31
#